data_AF-A0A6B3CDI4-F1
#
_entry.id   AF-A0A6B3CDI4-F1
#
_cell.length_a   1.000
_cell.length_b   1.000
_cell.length_c   1.000
_cell.angle_alpha   90.00
_cell.angle_beta   90.00
_cell.angle_gamma   90.00
#
_symmetry.space_group_name_H-M   'P 1'
#
loop_
_entity.id
_entity.type
_entity.pdbx_description
1 polymer ?
#
loop_
_entity_poly.entity_id
_entity_poly.type
_entity_poly.pdbx_seq_one_letter_code
_entity_poly.pdbx_strand_id
1 'polypeptide(L)'
;AGGPPPSGERTARRRVLLHWIGVHSLGVAAALFFTLPFVFVVLTSLMSDQQALTRDLWPHTWEWGNYRTVLDTPGFLTWWKNTLLYAGLGTVLTVASSVPVAYALAKFRFRG
;
A
#
# COMPACT_ATOMS: atom_id res chain seq x y z
N ALA A 1 -48.18 -6.12 -19.09
CA ALA A 1 -48.60 -5.67 -17.75
C ALA A 1 -47.45 -5.90 -16.77
N GLY A 2 -46.62 -4.89 -16.52
CA GLY A 2 -45.55 -4.96 -15.52
C GLY A 2 -46.04 -4.31 -14.24
N GLY A 3 -46.61 -5.11 -13.33
CA GLY A 3 -47.04 -4.63 -12.02
C GLY A 3 -45.86 -4.11 -11.19
N PRO A 4 -46.04 -3.07 -10.37
CA PRO A 4 -44.97 -2.55 -9.54
C PRO A 4 -44.42 -3.65 -8.62
N PRO A 5 -43.08 -3.73 -8.41
CA PRO A 5 -42.48 -4.80 -7.65
C PRO A 5 -43.02 -4.80 -6.20
N PRO A 6 -43.24 -5.99 -5.60
CA PRO A 6 -43.76 -6.13 -4.24
C PRO A 6 -42.87 -5.35 -3.26
N SER A 7 -43.48 -4.75 -2.25
CA SER A 7 -42.84 -3.84 -1.29
C SER A 7 -41.56 -4.39 -0.66
N GLY A 8 -41.46 -5.72 -0.48
CA GLY A 8 -40.27 -6.41 0.02
C GLY A 8 -39.04 -6.32 -0.88
N GLU A 9 -39.21 -6.31 -2.20
CA GLU A 9 -38.09 -6.22 -3.16
C GLU A 9 -37.41 -4.85 -3.13
N ARG A 10 -38.17 -3.77 -2.90
CA ARG A 10 -37.62 -2.40 -2.82
C ARG A 10 -36.77 -2.22 -1.56
N THR A 11 -37.22 -2.75 -0.43
CA THR A 11 -36.50 -2.70 0.85
C THR A 11 -35.21 -3.54 0.80
N ALA A 12 -35.26 -4.73 0.19
CA ALA A 12 -34.08 -5.57 -0.03
C ALA A 12 -33.04 -4.88 -0.91
N ARG A 13 -33.45 -4.31 -2.06
CA ARG A 13 -32.56 -3.55 -2.96
C ARG A 13 -31.94 -2.33 -2.28
N ARG A 14 -32.71 -1.58 -1.48
CA ARG A 14 -32.21 -0.43 -0.72
C ARG A 14 -31.17 -0.83 0.32
N ARG A 15 -31.37 -1.95 1.03
CA ARG A 15 -30.39 -2.46 2.01
C ARG A 15 -29.08 -2.87 1.35
N VAL A 16 -29.15 -3.55 0.20
CA VAL A 16 -27.95 -3.92 -0.58
C VAL A 16 -27.21 -2.68 -1.08
N LEU A 17 -27.92 -1.68 -1.61
CA LEU A 17 -27.33 -0.44 -2.07
C LEU A 17 -26.66 0.34 -0.93
N LEU A 18 -27.34 0.51 0.22
CA LEU A 18 -26.77 1.22 1.37
C LEU A 18 -25.56 0.50 1.95
N HIS A 19 -25.60 -0.83 2.01
CA HIS A 19 -24.45 -1.62 2.44
C HIS A 19 -23.28 -1.47 1.46
N TRP A 20 -23.55 -1.53 0.16
CA TRP A 20 -22.54 -1.32 -0.88
C TRP A 20 -21.91 0.07 -0.75
N ILE A 21 -22.72 1.13 -0.68
CA ILE A 21 -22.23 2.52 -0.49
C ILE A 21 -21.39 2.61 0.78
N GLY A 22 -21.86 2.05 1.90
CA GLY A 22 -21.16 2.08 3.18
C GLY A 22 -19.80 1.37 3.13
N VAL A 23 -19.72 0.19 2.49
CA VAL A 23 -18.47 -0.55 2.33
C VAL A 23 -17.50 0.21 1.43
N HIS A 24 -17.97 0.78 0.31
CA HIS A 24 -17.10 1.53 -0.60
C HIS A 24 -16.63 2.84 0.01
N SER A 25 -17.51 3.59 0.68
CA SER A 25 -17.12 4.81 1.37
C SER A 25 -16.11 4.56 2.48
N LEU A 26 -16.30 3.48 3.25
CA LEU A 26 -15.33 3.07 4.28
C LEU A 26 -14.00 2.64 3.66
N GLY A 27 -14.05 1.87 2.57
CA GLY A 27 -12.85 1.47 1.83
C GLY A 27 -12.08 2.66 1.27
N VAL A 28 -12.78 3.65 0.69
CA VAL A 28 -12.17 4.89 0.19
C VAL A 28 -11.60 5.71 1.35
N ALA A 29 -12.33 5.87 2.45
CA ALA A 29 -11.84 6.60 3.62
C ALA A 29 -10.58 5.94 4.22
N ALA A 30 -10.58 4.61 4.35
CA ALA A 30 -9.42 3.86 4.80
C ALA A 30 -8.24 4.01 3.82
N ALA A 31 -8.48 3.89 2.51
CA ALA A 31 -7.45 4.08 1.49
C ALA A 31 -6.82 5.48 1.56
N LEU A 32 -7.63 6.54 1.66
CA LEU A 32 -7.15 7.91 1.87
C LEU A 32 -6.33 8.00 3.15
N PHE A 33 -6.84 7.50 4.27
CA PHE A 33 -6.15 7.53 5.56
C PHE A 33 -4.78 6.86 5.51
N PHE A 34 -4.66 5.68 4.90
CA PHE A 34 -3.39 4.98 4.73
C PHE A 34 -2.46 5.64 3.70
N THR A 35 -3.01 6.37 2.72
CA THR A 35 -2.22 7.06 1.68
C THR A 35 -1.69 8.42 2.14
N LEU A 36 -2.35 9.07 3.09
CA LEU A 36 -1.92 10.37 3.67
C LEU A 36 -0.43 10.41 4.09
N PRO A 37 0.11 9.45 4.87
CA PRO A 37 1.53 9.50 5.23
C PRO A 37 2.46 9.41 4.02
N PHE A 38 2.08 8.70 2.96
CA PHE A 38 2.87 8.65 1.72
C PHE A 38 2.83 9.97 0.96
N VAL A 39 1.65 10.59 0.86
CA VAL A 39 1.51 11.92 0.26
C VAL A 39 2.37 12.93 1.01
N PHE A 40 2.36 12.87 2.35
CA PHE A 40 3.20 13.72 3.18
C PHE A 40 4.69 13.54 2.86
N VAL A 41 5.19 12.30 2.84
CA VAL A 41 6.61 12.02 2.51
C VAL A 41 6.97 12.52 1.10
N VAL A 42 6.09 12.35 0.12
CA VAL A 42 6.32 12.83 -1.25
C VAL A 42 6.39 14.36 -1.29
N LEU A 43 5.44 15.06 -0.67
CA LEU A 43 5.44 16.52 -0.62
C LEU A 43 6.70 17.05 0.09
N THR A 44 7.07 16.46 1.24
CA THR A 44 8.30 16.83 1.95
C THR A 44 9.55 16.56 1.13
N SER A 45 9.61 15.47 0.37
CA SER A 45 10.76 15.18 -0.50
C SER A 45 10.98 16.21 -1.62
N LEU A 46 9.93 16.98 -1.94
CA LEU A 46 9.95 18.05 -2.94
C LEU A 46 10.10 19.45 -2.33
N MET A 47 10.15 19.57 -1.00
CA MET A 47 10.38 20.84 -0.31
C MET A 47 11.87 21.16 -0.24
N SER A 48 12.20 22.44 -0.01
CA SER A 48 13.55 22.84 0.37
C SER A 48 13.89 22.36 1.80
N ASP A 49 15.18 22.18 2.11
CA ASP A 49 15.65 21.73 3.43
C ASP A 49 15.12 22.60 4.58
N GLN A 50 15.07 23.92 4.37
CA GLN A 50 14.54 24.86 5.37
C GLN A 50 13.02 24.73 5.51
N GLN A 51 12.30 24.52 4.41
CA GLN A 51 10.85 24.35 4.44
C GLN A 51 10.43 23.02 5.07
N ALA A 52 11.17 21.93 4.83
CA ALA A 52 10.90 20.61 5.41
C ALA A 52 10.91 20.61 6.95
N LEU A 53 11.56 21.59 7.57
CA LEU A 53 11.61 21.78 9.03
C LEU A 53 10.44 22.61 9.59
N THR A 54 9.55 23.11 8.74
CA THR A 54 8.41 23.96 9.13
C THR A 54 7.11 23.16 9.26
N ARG A 55 6.02 23.83 9.67
CA ARG A 55 4.66 23.24 9.73
C ARG A 55 3.92 23.30 8.39
N ASP A 56 4.55 23.83 7.35
CA ASP A 56 3.91 23.95 6.04
C ASP A 56 3.81 22.59 5.37
N LEU A 57 2.58 22.17 5.09
CA LEU A 57 2.30 20.85 4.49
C LEU A 57 2.37 20.86 2.95
N TRP A 58 2.39 22.05 2.34
CA TRP A 58 2.40 22.21 0.88
C TRP A 58 3.69 22.87 0.41
N PRO A 59 4.39 22.33 -0.60
CA PRO A 59 5.65 22.87 -1.08
C PRO A 59 5.48 24.26 -1.69
N HIS A 60 6.33 25.21 -1.31
CA HIS A 60 6.37 26.55 -1.90
C HIS A 60 7.14 26.55 -3.22
N THR A 61 8.23 25.76 -3.27
CA THR A 61 8.98 25.44 -4.47
C THR A 61 9.02 23.93 -4.68
N TRP A 62 9.03 23.50 -5.94
CA TRP A 62 9.07 22.09 -6.32
C TRP A 62 10.52 21.68 -6.63
N GLU A 63 11.22 21.15 -5.63
CA GLU A 63 12.64 20.81 -5.69
C GLU A 63 12.89 19.38 -6.20
N TRP A 64 12.64 19.15 -7.49
CA TRP A 64 12.94 17.86 -8.13
C TRP A 64 14.44 17.50 -8.09
N GLY A 65 15.31 18.50 -7.89
CA GLY A 65 16.75 18.32 -7.71
C GLY A 65 17.11 17.42 -6.52
N ASN A 66 16.26 17.36 -5.48
CA ASN A 66 16.50 16.53 -4.31
C ASN A 66 16.70 15.05 -4.66
N TYR A 67 15.94 14.52 -5.62
CA TYR A 67 16.11 13.13 -6.08
C TYR A 67 17.46 12.92 -6.76
N ARG A 68 17.91 13.90 -7.57
CA ARG A 68 19.21 13.82 -8.23
C ARG A 68 20.34 13.88 -7.21
N THR A 69 20.25 14.76 -6.22
CA THR A 69 21.21 14.86 -5.11
C THR A 69 21.37 13.54 -4.37
N VAL A 70 20.26 12.84 -4.07
CA VAL A 70 20.30 11.53 -3.42
C VAL A 70 20.97 10.48 -4.32
N LEU A 71 20.67 10.47 -5.61
CA LEU A 71 21.26 9.51 -6.54
C LEU A 71 22.77 9.75 -6.77
N ASP A 72 23.19 11.01 -6.78
CA ASP A 72 24.59 11.43 -6.92
C ASP A 72 25.34 11.36 -5.58
N THR A 73 24.66 11.05 -4.46
CA THR A 73 25.28 10.90 -3.14
C THR A 73 26.26 9.72 -3.14
N PRO A 74 27.54 9.93 -2.80
CA PRO A 74 28.54 8.86 -2.80
C PRO A 74 28.11 7.67 -1.96
N GLY A 75 28.09 6.48 -2.57
CA GLY A 75 27.75 5.23 -1.88
C GLY A 75 26.25 4.92 -1.79
N PHE A 76 25.35 5.87 -2.11
CA PHE A 76 23.90 5.63 -2.05
C PHE A 76 23.46 4.42 -2.88
N LEU A 77 23.87 4.37 -4.15
CA LEU A 77 23.53 3.26 -5.05
C LEU A 77 24.09 1.92 -4.56
N THR A 78 25.25 1.93 -3.89
CA THR A 78 25.85 0.72 -3.32
C THR A 78 25.02 0.21 -2.15
N TRP A 79 24.63 1.08 -1.23
CA TRP A 79 23.76 0.71 -0.10
C TRP A 79 22.39 0.24 -0.57
N TRP A 80 21.81 0.92 -1.56
CA TRP A 80 20.54 0.53 -2.15
C TRP A 80 20.59 -0.86 -2.78
N LYS A 81 21.64 -1.15 -3.58
CA LYS A 81 21.87 -2.48 -4.16
C LYS A 81 22.09 -3.55 -3.09
N ASN A 82 22.85 -3.25 -2.05
CA ASN A 82 23.09 -4.18 -0.95
C ASN A 82 21.76 -4.55 -0.25
N THR A 83 20.92 -3.58 0.07
CA THR A 83 19.60 -3.82 0.67
C THR A 83 18.73 -4.72 -0.21
N LEU A 84 18.68 -4.46 -1.51
CA LEU A 84 17.93 -5.31 -2.45
C LEU A 84 18.50 -6.72 -2.54
N LEU A 85 19.83 -6.85 -2.56
CA LEU A 85 20.49 -8.14 -2.59
C LEU A 85 20.17 -8.94 -1.32
N TYR A 86 20.27 -8.34 -0.14
CA TYR A 86 19.96 -9.00 1.13
C TYR A 86 18.49 -9.37 1.24
N ALA A 87 17.58 -8.45 0.91
CA ALA A 87 16.13 -8.72 0.95
C ALA A 87 15.74 -9.82 -0.04
N GLY A 88 16.29 -9.78 -1.25
CA GLY A 88 16.03 -10.77 -2.30
C GLY A 88 16.58 -12.15 -1.94
N LEU A 89 17.86 -12.23 -1.56
CA LEU A 89 18.49 -13.48 -1.14
C LEU A 89 17.77 -14.07 0.09
N GLY A 90 17.48 -13.26 1.09
CA GLY A 90 16.73 -13.68 2.27
C GLY A 90 15.38 -14.29 1.89
N THR A 91 14.61 -13.60 1.05
CA THR A 91 13.31 -14.09 0.56
C THR A 91 13.44 -15.40 -0.19
N VAL A 92 14.39 -15.51 -1.12
CA VAL A 92 14.61 -16.74 -1.90
C VAL A 92 14.97 -17.92 -1.00
N LEU A 93 15.90 -17.71 -0.06
CA LEU A 93 16.32 -18.76 0.86
C LEU A 93 15.18 -19.19 1.80
N THR A 94 14.42 -18.23 2.33
CA THR A 94 13.25 -18.51 3.17
C THR A 94 12.18 -19.30 2.40
N VAL A 95 11.87 -18.92 1.17
CA VAL A 95 10.90 -19.64 0.33
C VAL A 95 11.44 -21.03 -0.01
N ALA A 96 12.68 -21.15 -0.47
CA ALA A 96 13.30 -22.43 -0.82
C ALA A 96 13.33 -23.41 0.37
N SER A 97 13.54 -22.91 1.59
CA SER A 97 13.55 -23.72 2.81
C SER A 97 12.13 -24.10 3.29
N SER A 98 11.18 -23.17 3.18
CA SER A 98 9.79 -23.39 3.65
C SER A 98 8.94 -24.23 2.70
N VAL A 99 9.21 -24.18 1.39
CA VAL A 99 8.44 -24.91 0.37
C VAL A 99 8.44 -26.43 0.60
N PRO A 100 9.58 -27.11 0.86
CA PRO A 100 9.59 -28.55 1.16
C PRO A 100 8.75 -28.91 2.38
N VAL A 101 8.82 -28.12 3.45
CA VAL A 101 8.03 -28.33 4.68
C VAL A 101 6.54 -28.12 4.40
N ALA A 102 6.18 -27.04 3.70
CA ALA A 102 4.81 -26.76 3.31
C ALA A 102 4.26 -27.86 2.39
N TYR A 103 5.07 -28.35 1.44
CA TYR A 103 4.70 -29.46 0.56
C TYR A 103 4.49 -30.76 1.35
N ALA A 104 5.37 -31.05 2.31
CA ALA A 104 5.23 -32.21 3.17
C ALA A 104 3.93 -32.16 3.98
N LEU A 105 3.63 -31.03 4.62
CA LEU A 105 2.39 -30.83 5.37
C LEU A 105 1.13 -30.86 4.48
N ALA A 106 1.21 -30.32 3.26
CA ALA A 106 0.07 -30.27 2.35
C ALA A 106 -0.23 -31.62 1.66
N LYS A 107 0.79 -32.42 1.38
CA LYS A 107 0.66 -33.66 0.60
C LYS A 107 0.70 -34.93 1.45
N PHE A 108 1.50 -34.96 2.52
CA PHE A 108 1.50 -36.10 3.42
C PHE A 108 0.33 -35.99 4.39
N ARG A 109 -0.59 -36.95 4.33
CA ARG A 109 -1.59 -37.16 5.39
C ARG A 109 -0.83 -37.70 6.60
N PHE A 110 -0.40 -36.80 7.49
CA PHE A 110 0.09 -37.19 8.81
C PHE A 110 -1.04 -37.98 9.48
N ARG A 111 -0.77 -39.26 9.74
CA ARG A 111 -1.60 -40.09 10.61
C ARG A 111 -1.27 -39.57 12.00
N GLY A 112 -2.18 -38.79 12.59
CA GLY A 112 -2.10 -38.45 14.02
C GLY A 112 -2.04 -39.71 14.86
#